data_AF-A0A960WYI5-F1
#
_entry.id   AF-A0A960WYI5-F1
#
_cell.length_a   1.000
_cell.length_b   1.000
_cell.length_c   1.000
_cell.angle_alpha   90.00
_cell.angle_beta   90.00
_cell.angle_gamma   90.00
#
_symmetry.space_group_name_H-M   'P 1'
#
loop_
_entity.id
_entity.type
_entity.pdbx_description
1 polymer ?
#
loop_
_entity_poly.entity_id
_entity_poly.type
_entity_poly.pdbx_seq_one_letter_code
_entity_poly.pdbx_strand_id
1 'polypeptide(L)'
;MHIDWANLTEVLNCGSRGSTHLAQQALAEILGEDAIKEAVDDYIAGGAGSELARSVLWHIQPEAGMNYCYQIFKEATDPARRCSAVELLRVVADKTALKWVPEFLNDPDEGIQIWGAGVVDQLLWSKRVDEEDCQDILAAMASHPNAQVRERADFISQFLVDRSRGREKGGD
;
A
#
# COMPACT_ATOMS: atom_id res chain seq x y z
N MET A 1 16.22 22.40 -12.35
CA MET A 1 14.96 22.34 -11.57
C MET A 1 15.08 23.35 -10.44
N HIS A 2 14.14 24.30 -10.36
CA HIS A 2 14.03 25.23 -9.23
C HIS A 2 12.83 24.79 -8.41
N ILE A 3 13.01 24.51 -7.11
CA ILE A 3 11.93 24.13 -6.20
C ILE A 3 11.50 25.39 -5.45
N ASP A 4 10.23 25.77 -5.58
CA ASP A 4 9.63 26.83 -4.78
C ASP A 4 9.19 26.26 -3.42
N TRP A 5 10.12 26.30 -2.46
CA TRP A 5 9.87 25.82 -1.11
C TRP A 5 8.79 26.62 -0.37
N ALA A 6 8.59 27.90 -0.70
CA ALA A 6 7.57 28.72 -0.06
C ALA A 6 6.17 28.29 -0.51
N ASN A 7 5.99 28.12 -1.82
CA ASN A 7 4.75 27.58 -2.37
C ASN A 7 4.46 26.16 -1.85
N LEU A 8 5.49 25.30 -1.73
CA LEU A 8 5.30 23.94 -1.23
C LEU A 8 4.86 23.91 0.24
N THR A 9 5.35 24.84 1.07
CA THR A 9 4.86 25.01 2.45
C THR A 9 3.40 25.44 2.50
N GLU A 10 2.95 26.29 1.57
CA GLU A 10 1.55 26.71 1.47
C GLU A 10 0.65 25.56 1.02
N VAL A 11 1.04 24.84 -0.04
CA VAL A 11 0.31 23.67 -0.58
C VAL A 11 0.13 22.59 0.48
N LEU A 12 1.20 22.27 1.23
CA LEU A 12 1.17 21.25 2.28
C LEU A 12 0.63 21.74 3.62
N ASN A 13 0.33 23.04 3.74
CA ASN A 13 -0.12 23.69 4.97
C ASN A 13 0.73 23.31 6.20
N CYS A 14 2.05 23.24 6.03
CA CYS A 14 2.95 22.64 7.03
C CYS A 14 3.66 23.66 7.94
N GLY A 15 3.53 24.94 7.63
CA GLY A 15 4.19 26.02 8.37
C GLY A 15 5.71 25.81 8.46
N SER A 16 6.27 25.94 9.67
CA SER A 16 7.71 25.78 9.91
C SER A 16 8.11 24.39 10.46
N ARG A 17 7.24 23.38 10.34
CA ARG A 17 7.48 22.05 10.90
C ARG A 17 7.88 21.06 9.82
N GLY A 18 8.82 20.18 10.13
CA GLY A 18 9.19 19.04 9.31
C GLY A 18 8.73 17.74 9.96
N SER A 19 8.29 16.78 9.14
CA SER A 19 8.07 15.40 9.53
C SER A 19 8.39 14.49 8.34
N THR A 20 8.62 13.20 8.59
CA THR A 20 8.80 12.24 7.50
C THR A 20 7.61 12.23 6.54
N HIS A 21 6.39 12.33 7.08
CA HIS A 21 5.17 12.37 6.28
C HIS A 21 5.09 13.62 5.40
N LEU A 22 5.41 14.80 5.95
CA LEU A 22 5.44 16.05 5.18
C LEU A 22 6.53 16.01 4.09
N ALA A 23 7.68 15.39 4.38
CA ALA A 23 8.73 15.21 3.38
C ALA A 23 8.31 14.27 2.24
N GLN A 24 7.58 13.20 2.56
CA GLN A 24 7.00 12.29 1.58
C GLN A 24 5.99 13.01 0.66
N GLN A 25 5.07 13.78 1.25
CA GLN A 25 4.12 14.60 0.49
C GLN A 25 4.84 15.64 -0.39
N ALA A 26 5.82 16.34 0.17
CA ALA A 26 6.66 17.28 -0.58
C ALA A 26 7.37 16.62 -1.77
N LEU A 27 7.92 15.42 -1.59
CA LEU A 27 8.57 14.68 -2.67
C LEU A 27 7.57 14.27 -3.75
N ALA A 28 6.36 13.85 -3.38
CA ALA A 28 5.31 13.54 -4.34
C ALA A 28 4.93 14.77 -5.19
N GLU A 29 4.76 15.94 -4.55
CA GLU A 29 4.49 17.21 -5.24
C GLU A 29 5.64 17.65 -6.17
N ILE A 30 6.90 17.47 -5.74
CA ILE A 30 8.08 17.82 -6.54
C ILE A 30 8.20 16.93 -7.78
N LEU A 31 7.91 15.62 -7.65
CA LEU A 31 7.94 14.69 -8.78
C LEU A 31 6.76 14.92 -9.73
N GLY A 32 5.60 15.26 -9.19
CA GLY A 32 4.37 15.42 -9.95
C GLY A 32 3.65 14.10 -10.21
N GLU A 33 2.34 14.19 -10.37
CA GLU A 33 1.45 13.04 -10.55
C GLU A 33 1.80 12.20 -11.80
N ASP A 34 2.17 12.84 -12.91
CA ASP A 34 2.52 12.14 -14.15
C ASP A 34 3.75 11.24 -13.97
N ALA A 35 4.81 11.74 -13.33
CA ALA A 35 6.02 10.95 -13.07
C ALA A 35 5.74 9.77 -12.11
N ILE A 36 4.82 9.95 -11.16
CA ILE A 36 4.37 8.88 -10.26
C ILE A 36 3.63 7.80 -11.06
N LYS A 37 2.73 8.18 -11.97
CA LYS A 37 1.98 7.23 -12.82
C LYS A 37 2.91 6.50 -13.79
N GLU A 38 3.88 7.19 -14.39
CA GLU A 38 4.91 6.57 -15.22
C GLU A 38 5.71 5.53 -14.43
N ALA A 39 6.09 5.81 -13.18
CA ALA A 39 6.78 4.85 -12.33
C ALA A 39 5.91 3.60 -12.01
N VAL A 40 4.60 3.77 -11.86
CA VAL A 40 3.65 2.65 -11.70
C VAL A 40 3.60 1.80 -12.98
N ASP A 41 3.46 2.45 -14.14
CA ASP A 41 3.39 1.75 -15.43
C ASP A 41 4.70 1.02 -15.75
N ASP A 42 5.86 1.63 -15.47
CA ASP A 42 7.18 1.00 -15.62
C ASP A 42 7.36 -0.21 -14.71
N TYR A 43 6.85 -0.15 -13.49
CA TYR A 43 6.86 -1.30 -12.59
C TYR A 43 6.02 -2.45 -13.16
N ILE A 44 4.78 -2.15 -13.55
CA ILE A 44 3.84 -3.13 -14.11
C ILE A 44 4.38 -3.75 -15.41
N ALA A 45 5.08 -2.96 -16.23
CA ALA A 45 5.70 -3.45 -17.46
C ALA A 45 6.88 -4.41 -17.22
N GLY A 46 7.41 -4.48 -16.00
CA GLY A 46 8.51 -5.39 -15.63
C GLY A 46 9.85 -5.03 -16.26
N GLY A 47 10.06 -3.76 -16.61
CA GLY A 47 11.31 -3.29 -17.22
C GLY A 47 12.50 -3.30 -16.25
N ALA A 48 13.72 -3.04 -16.74
CA ALA A 48 14.95 -3.08 -15.94
C ALA A 48 14.97 -2.10 -14.74
N GLY A 49 14.12 -1.06 -14.76
CA GLY A 49 13.96 -0.09 -13.68
C GLY A 49 12.80 -0.38 -12.70
N SER A 50 12.04 -1.46 -12.91
CA SER A 50 10.79 -1.72 -12.18
C SER A 50 11.00 -1.78 -10.66
N GLU A 51 11.99 -2.54 -10.19
CA GLU A 51 12.27 -2.65 -8.75
C GLU A 51 12.77 -1.34 -8.14
N LEU A 52 13.50 -0.52 -8.90
CA LEU A 52 13.89 0.81 -8.45
C LEU A 52 12.67 1.73 -8.33
N ALA A 53 11.78 1.71 -9.32
CA ALA A 53 10.51 2.42 -9.29
C ALA A 53 9.65 2.00 -8.09
N ARG A 54 9.48 0.69 -7.86
CA ARG A 54 8.80 0.14 -6.69
C ARG A 54 9.43 0.62 -5.38
N SER A 55 10.76 0.61 -5.28
CA SER A 55 11.46 1.07 -4.07
C SER A 55 11.28 2.55 -3.82
N VAL A 56 11.30 3.38 -4.87
CA VAL A 56 11.03 4.83 -4.76
C VAL A 56 9.59 5.06 -4.31
N LEU A 57 8.63 4.38 -4.93
CA LEU A 57 7.22 4.44 -4.58
C LEU A 57 6.96 3.98 -3.13
N TRP A 58 7.66 2.93 -2.66
CA TRP A 58 7.60 2.48 -1.26
C TRP A 58 8.06 3.56 -0.27
N HIS A 59 9.06 4.37 -0.62
CA HIS A 59 9.57 5.41 0.27
C HIS A 59 8.74 6.69 0.25
N ILE A 60 8.17 7.04 -0.90
CA ILE A 60 7.36 8.27 -1.07
C ILE A 60 5.90 8.02 -0.67
N GLN A 61 5.37 6.85 -1.00
CA GLN A 61 3.99 6.43 -0.75
C GLN A 61 2.97 7.45 -1.27
N PRO A 62 3.06 7.83 -2.55
CA PRO A 62 2.19 8.85 -3.10
C PRO A 62 0.76 8.34 -3.22
N GLU A 63 -0.20 9.15 -2.76
CA GLU A 63 -1.63 8.86 -2.91
C GLU A 63 -1.99 8.64 -4.39
N ALA A 64 -1.43 9.45 -5.29
CA ALA A 64 -1.58 9.31 -6.73
C ALA A 64 -1.19 7.90 -7.24
N GLY A 65 -0.10 7.32 -6.72
CA GLY A 65 0.35 5.99 -7.11
C GLY A 65 -0.62 4.90 -6.64
N MET A 66 -1.08 5.01 -5.39
CA MET A 66 -2.08 4.10 -4.81
C MET A 66 -3.41 4.14 -5.60
N ASN A 67 -3.93 5.35 -5.85
CA ASN A 67 -5.17 5.55 -6.59
C ASN A 67 -5.05 5.04 -8.03
N TYR A 68 -3.91 5.27 -8.68
CA TYR A 68 -3.68 4.81 -10.04
C TYR A 68 -3.57 3.27 -10.13
N CYS A 69 -2.90 2.61 -9.17
CA CYS A 69 -2.92 1.16 -9.09
C CYS A 69 -4.35 0.60 -8.96
N TYR A 70 -5.20 1.22 -8.13
CA TYR A 70 -6.59 0.81 -8.01
C TYR A 70 -7.37 1.06 -9.30
N GLN A 71 -7.15 2.19 -9.98
CA GLN A 71 -7.74 2.46 -11.28
C GLN A 71 -7.37 1.38 -12.31
N ILE A 72 -6.10 1.00 -12.41
CA ILE A 72 -5.64 -0.07 -13.30
C ILE A 72 -6.34 -1.39 -12.99
N PHE A 73 -6.47 -1.75 -11.70
CA PHE A 73 -7.21 -2.95 -11.29
C PHE A 73 -8.67 -2.96 -11.80
N LYS A 74 -9.35 -1.80 -11.79
CA LYS A 74 -10.75 -1.67 -12.23
C LYS A 74 -10.90 -1.66 -13.74
N GLU A 75 -9.96 -1.06 -14.47
CA GLU A 75 -10.13 -0.72 -15.88
C GLU A 75 -9.36 -1.65 -16.84
N ALA A 76 -8.24 -2.24 -16.39
CA ALA A 76 -7.45 -3.09 -17.26
C ALA A 76 -8.19 -4.38 -17.60
N THR A 77 -8.12 -4.78 -18.86
CA THR A 77 -8.68 -6.07 -19.34
C THR A 77 -7.69 -7.22 -19.21
N ASP A 78 -6.39 -6.92 -19.14
CA ASP A 78 -5.33 -7.91 -18.99
C ASP A 78 -5.21 -8.37 -17.52
N PRO A 79 -5.45 -9.66 -17.20
CA PRO A 79 -5.37 -10.16 -15.82
C PRO A 79 -3.99 -9.96 -15.18
N ALA A 80 -2.91 -10.12 -15.94
CA ALA A 80 -1.55 -9.95 -15.41
C ALA A 80 -1.32 -8.50 -14.96
N ARG A 81 -1.70 -7.52 -15.79
CA ARG A 81 -1.65 -6.10 -15.44
C ARG A 81 -2.48 -5.75 -14.20
N ARG A 82 -3.70 -6.29 -14.08
CA ARG A 82 -4.54 -6.11 -12.87
C ARG A 82 -3.85 -6.66 -11.63
N CYS A 83 -3.30 -7.87 -11.72
CA CYS A 83 -2.60 -8.53 -10.63
C CYS A 83 -1.36 -7.74 -10.18
N SER A 84 -0.50 -7.32 -11.11
CA SER A 84 0.67 -6.49 -10.81
C SER A 84 0.30 -5.13 -10.21
N ALA A 85 -0.84 -4.55 -10.61
CA ALA A 85 -1.32 -3.31 -10.01
C ALA A 85 -1.69 -3.49 -8.53
N VAL A 86 -2.35 -4.59 -8.16
CA VAL A 86 -2.69 -4.90 -6.76
C VAL A 86 -1.43 -5.26 -5.95
N GLU A 87 -0.47 -5.95 -6.57
CA GLU A 87 0.84 -6.21 -5.97
C GLU A 87 1.56 -4.90 -5.60
N LEU A 88 1.59 -3.93 -6.52
CA LEU A 88 2.21 -2.63 -6.27
C LEU A 88 1.40 -1.79 -5.29
N LEU A 89 0.06 -1.85 -5.35
CA LEU A 89 -0.83 -1.15 -4.44
C LEU A 89 -0.48 -1.49 -2.99
N ARG A 90 -0.21 -2.75 -2.66
CA ARG A 90 0.26 -3.18 -1.34
C ARG A 90 1.46 -2.37 -0.83
N VAL A 91 2.37 -1.97 -1.73
CA VAL A 91 3.60 -1.23 -1.40
C VAL A 91 3.32 0.25 -1.10
N VAL A 92 2.37 0.86 -1.81
CA VAL A 92 2.04 2.29 -1.67
C VAL A 92 0.81 2.57 -0.80
N ALA A 93 0.12 1.51 -0.35
CA ALA A 93 -1.13 1.62 0.37
C ALA A 93 -1.02 2.39 1.70
N ASP A 94 -2.06 3.14 2.00
CA ASP A 94 -2.37 3.65 3.32
C ASP A 94 -3.71 3.05 3.83
N LYS A 95 -4.19 3.56 4.97
CA LYS A 95 -5.45 3.11 5.59
C LYS A 95 -6.66 3.19 4.63
N THR A 96 -6.67 4.12 3.68
CA THR A 96 -7.79 4.28 2.74
C THR A 96 -7.96 3.08 1.81
N ALA A 97 -6.89 2.30 1.60
CA ALA A 97 -6.93 1.10 0.77
C ALA A 97 -7.77 -0.04 1.38
N LEU A 98 -8.03 -0.03 2.70
CA LEU A 98 -8.83 -1.08 3.36
C LEU A 98 -10.22 -1.23 2.75
N LYS A 99 -10.82 -0.14 2.25
CA LYS A 99 -12.14 -0.17 1.60
C LYS A 99 -12.17 -0.97 0.30
N TRP A 100 -11.01 -1.17 -0.34
CA TRP A 100 -10.87 -1.91 -1.60
C TRP A 100 -10.51 -3.38 -1.39
N VAL A 101 -9.97 -3.75 -0.22
CA VAL A 101 -9.55 -5.13 0.07
C VAL A 101 -10.67 -6.15 -0.14
N PRO A 102 -11.94 -5.91 0.25
CA PRO A 102 -13.03 -6.84 -0.05
C PRO A 102 -13.21 -7.09 -1.56
N GLU A 103 -12.95 -6.11 -2.43
CA GLU A 103 -13.01 -6.33 -3.88
C GLU A 103 -11.87 -7.24 -4.36
N PHE A 104 -10.66 -7.08 -3.82
CA PHE A 104 -9.52 -7.92 -4.18
C PHE A 104 -9.71 -9.37 -3.71
N LEU A 105 -10.21 -9.58 -2.49
CA LEU A 105 -10.47 -10.92 -1.95
C LEU A 105 -11.55 -11.66 -2.73
N ASN A 106 -12.53 -10.94 -3.29
CA ASN A 106 -13.61 -11.56 -4.08
C ASN A 106 -13.30 -11.64 -5.59
N ASP A 107 -12.10 -11.24 -6.03
CA ASP A 107 -11.72 -11.33 -7.44
C ASP A 107 -11.59 -12.79 -7.88
N PRO A 108 -12.01 -13.17 -9.10
CA PRO A 108 -11.80 -14.54 -9.60
C PRO A 108 -10.33 -14.93 -9.78
N ASP A 109 -9.41 -13.96 -9.91
CA ASP A 109 -7.97 -14.23 -10.04
C ASP A 109 -7.34 -14.51 -8.68
N GLU A 110 -6.80 -15.71 -8.47
CA GLU A 110 -6.18 -16.11 -7.21
C GLU A 110 -4.99 -15.20 -6.83
N GLY A 111 -4.22 -14.71 -7.80
CA GLY A 111 -3.11 -13.78 -7.60
C GLY A 111 -3.57 -12.46 -6.99
N ILE A 112 -4.68 -11.91 -7.48
CA ILE A 112 -5.30 -10.70 -6.93
C ILE A 112 -5.77 -10.93 -5.49
N GLN A 113 -6.38 -12.08 -5.19
CA GLN A 113 -6.81 -12.42 -3.84
C GLN A 113 -5.61 -12.47 -2.86
N ILE A 114 -4.52 -13.11 -3.29
CA ILE A 114 -3.28 -13.22 -2.51
C ILE A 114 -2.68 -11.83 -2.26
N TRP A 115 -2.62 -10.98 -3.28
CA TRP A 115 -2.11 -9.62 -3.10
C TRP A 115 -3.04 -8.74 -2.27
N GLY A 116 -4.35 -8.92 -2.36
CA GLY A 116 -5.34 -8.30 -1.49
C GLY A 116 -5.09 -8.62 -0.01
N ALA A 117 -4.86 -9.89 0.32
CA ALA A 117 -4.42 -10.29 1.66
C ALA A 117 -3.06 -9.67 2.05
N GLY A 118 -2.16 -9.53 1.07
CA GLY A 118 -0.88 -8.86 1.24
C GLY A 118 -0.99 -7.38 1.59
N VAL A 119 -2.01 -6.66 1.11
CA VAL A 119 -2.28 -5.25 1.48
C VAL A 119 -2.50 -5.15 3.00
N VAL A 120 -3.33 -6.03 3.56
CA VAL A 120 -3.67 -6.05 5.00
C VAL A 120 -2.43 -6.32 5.84
N ASP A 121 -1.68 -7.36 5.49
CA ASP A 121 -0.40 -7.70 6.14
C ASP A 121 0.56 -6.51 6.14
N GLN A 122 0.75 -5.89 4.98
CA GLN A 122 1.68 -4.79 4.83
C GLN A 122 1.29 -3.56 5.66
N LEU A 123 -0.01 -3.23 5.73
CA LEU A 123 -0.52 -2.12 6.52
C LEU A 123 -0.35 -2.37 8.03
N LEU A 124 -0.66 -3.59 8.51
CA LEU A 124 -0.48 -3.97 9.92
C LEU A 124 0.99 -4.03 10.33
N TRP A 125 1.84 -4.61 9.49
CA TRP A 125 3.28 -4.72 9.73
C TRP A 125 3.94 -3.35 9.79
N SER A 126 3.58 -2.46 8.85
CA SER A 126 4.10 -1.08 8.80
C SER A 126 3.42 -0.11 9.78
N LYS A 127 2.52 -0.61 10.64
CA LYS A 127 1.78 0.17 11.67
C LYS A 127 0.98 1.35 11.08
N ARG A 128 0.41 1.17 9.89
CA ARG A 128 -0.45 2.16 9.22
C ARG A 128 -1.91 2.05 9.62
N VAL A 129 -2.28 0.89 10.12
CA VAL A 129 -3.60 0.56 10.62
C VAL A 129 -3.44 -0.25 11.89
N ASP A 130 -4.43 -0.16 12.76
CA ASP A 130 -4.51 -0.99 13.95
C ASP A 130 -5.30 -2.28 13.65
N GLU A 131 -5.25 -3.23 14.58
CA GLU A 131 -5.95 -4.52 14.41
C GLU A 131 -7.46 -4.32 14.34
N GLU A 132 -7.97 -3.38 15.13
CA GLU A 132 -9.37 -2.99 15.19
C GLU A 132 -9.90 -2.52 13.83
N ASP A 133 -9.06 -1.87 13.03
CA ASP A 133 -9.43 -1.40 11.68
C ASP A 133 -9.63 -2.56 10.69
N CYS A 134 -9.09 -3.75 10.99
CA CYS A 134 -9.00 -4.88 10.07
C CYS A 134 -9.85 -6.08 10.49
N GLN A 135 -10.57 -6.04 11.61
CA GLN A 135 -11.23 -7.22 12.21
C GLN A 135 -12.11 -7.99 11.22
N ASP A 136 -12.99 -7.30 10.50
CA ASP A 136 -13.90 -7.92 9.53
C ASP A 136 -13.13 -8.53 8.35
N ILE A 137 -12.09 -7.85 7.88
CA ILE A 137 -11.24 -8.31 6.78
C ILE A 137 -10.45 -9.55 7.21
N LEU A 138 -9.88 -9.55 8.42
CA LEU A 138 -9.13 -10.69 8.96
C LEU A 138 -10.02 -11.92 9.15
N ALA A 139 -11.26 -11.73 9.62
CA ALA A 139 -12.23 -12.82 9.72
C ALA A 139 -12.60 -13.39 8.32
N ALA A 140 -12.76 -12.53 7.33
CA ALA A 140 -12.98 -12.95 5.95
C ALA A 140 -11.78 -13.71 5.37
N MET A 141 -10.55 -13.24 5.62
CA MET A 141 -9.33 -13.91 5.18
C MET A 141 -9.16 -15.30 5.82
N ALA A 142 -9.44 -15.45 7.12
CA ALA A 142 -9.30 -16.71 7.84
C ALA A 142 -10.24 -17.82 7.33
N SER A 143 -11.40 -17.44 6.80
CA SER A 143 -12.40 -18.37 6.24
C SER A 143 -12.41 -18.42 4.71
N HIS A 144 -11.47 -17.74 4.06
CA HIS A 144 -11.44 -17.56 2.61
C HIS A 144 -11.25 -18.89 1.85
N PRO A 145 -11.86 -19.11 0.67
CA PRO A 145 -11.69 -20.35 -0.11
C PRO A 145 -10.25 -20.58 -0.58
N ASN A 146 -9.51 -19.53 -0.93
CA ASN A 146 -8.10 -19.61 -1.32
C ASN A 146 -7.20 -19.91 -0.11
N ALA A 147 -6.44 -21.01 -0.19
CA ALA A 147 -5.58 -21.47 0.89
C ALA A 147 -4.46 -20.50 1.26
N GLN A 148 -3.90 -19.79 0.28
CA GLN A 148 -2.81 -18.83 0.52
C GLN A 148 -3.31 -17.56 1.21
N VAL A 149 -4.57 -17.17 1.00
CA VAL A 149 -5.21 -16.08 1.76
C VAL A 149 -5.37 -16.48 3.23
N ARG A 150 -5.81 -17.72 3.50
CA ARG A 150 -5.91 -18.24 4.88
C ARG A 150 -4.54 -18.33 5.55
N GLU A 151 -3.54 -18.85 4.85
CA GLU A 151 -2.17 -18.95 5.36
C GLU A 151 -1.59 -17.56 5.70
N ARG A 152 -1.92 -16.54 4.91
CA ARG A 152 -1.59 -15.14 5.25
C ARG A 152 -2.33 -14.65 6.49
N ALA A 153 -3.61 -14.98 6.64
CA ALA A 153 -4.38 -14.62 7.84
C ALA A 153 -3.74 -15.21 9.10
N ASP A 154 -3.35 -16.49 9.07
CA ASP A 154 -2.69 -17.18 10.17
C ASP A 154 -1.35 -16.52 10.52
N PHE A 155 -0.55 -16.16 9.51
CA PHE A 155 0.70 -15.44 9.69
C PHE A 155 0.48 -14.08 10.38
N ILE A 156 -0.51 -13.31 9.95
CA ILE A 156 -0.86 -12.02 10.56
C ILE A 156 -1.28 -12.22 12.01
N SER A 157 -2.16 -13.18 12.29
CA SER A 157 -2.61 -13.46 13.65
C SER A 157 -1.44 -13.79 14.59
N GLN A 158 -0.50 -14.63 14.15
CA GLN A 158 0.69 -14.94 14.93
C GLN A 158 1.56 -13.70 15.19
N PHE A 159 1.78 -12.87 14.15
CA PHE A 159 2.51 -11.61 14.27
C PHE A 159 1.87 -10.65 15.29
N LEU A 160 0.53 -10.53 15.29
CA LEU A 160 -0.20 -9.67 16.22
C LEU A 160 -0.08 -10.15 17.67
N VAL A 161 -0.18 -11.47 17.91
CA VAL A 161 0.04 -12.04 19.24
C VAL A 161 1.45 -11.75 19.76
N ASP A 162 2.47 -11.95 18.94
CA ASP A 162 3.86 -11.72 19.34
C ASP A 162 4.14 -10.23 19.59
N ARG A 163 3.53 -9.34 18.79
CA ARG A 163 3.61 -7.89 18.97
C ARG A 163 3.00 -7.44 20.30
N SER A 164 1.84 -7.99 20.67
CA SER A 164 1.17 -7.68 21.94
C SER A 164 2.00 -8.14 23.15
N ARG A 165 2.56 -9.36 23.08
CA ARG A 165 3.49 -9.88 24.12
C ARG A 165 4.77 -9.06 24.25
N GLY A 166 5.29 -8.55 23.14
CA GLY A 166 6.46 -7.66 23.14
C GLY A 166 6.18 -6.31 23.81
N ARG A 167 4.98 -5.76 23.64
CA ARG A 167 4.54 -4.52 24.31
C ARG A 167 4.41 -4.70 25.83
N GLU A 168 3.88 -5.83 26.29
CA GLU A 168 3.75 -6.13 27.72
C GLU A 168 5.09 -6.30 28.45
N LYS A 169 6.16 -6.72 27.74
CA LYS A 169 7.51 -6.88 28.31
C LYS A 169 8.38 -5.63 28.28
N GLY A 170 7.96 -4.58 27.55
CA GLY A 170 8.70 -3.34 27.37
C GLY A 170 8.09 -2.12 28.06
N GLY A 171 7.10 -2.34 28.94
CA GLY A 171 6.51 -1.31 29.78
C GLY A 171 7.16 -1.30 31.17
N ASP A 172 8.29 -0.58 31.28
CA ASP A 172 8.87 -0.06 32.52
C ASP A 172 9.31 1.39 32.25
#